data_AF-A0A5D4T3I9-F1
#
_entry.id   AF-A0A5D4T3I9-F1
#
_cell.length_a   1.000
_cell.length_b   1.000
_cell.length_c   1.000
_cell.angle_alpha   90.00
_cell.angle_beta   90.00
_cell.angle_gamma   90.00
#
_symmetry.space_group_name_H-M   'P 1'
#
loop_
_entity.id
_entity.type
_entity.pdbx_description
1 polymer ?
#
loop_
_entity_poly.entity_id
_entity_poly.type
_entity_poly.pdbx_seq_one_letter_code
_entity_poly.pdbx_strand_id
1 'polypeptide(L)'
;MLLRKLVSGLFSSIILSLGLLLMSSWNSEEPGLIITVLFFSLFGNYIYGVPVSFLSEFLTKSLTKSRVYVAGFIYMFFAYLTMYMIEGFAFFSIICAVLFYLIDEGIKVVKDTPTDKSKKLQFLKLLVVIPFTALAIWGVNVQTSTTTSTTTSNDEETNTIYLIPEGYEGSLVVLYNVQNEKSIAKEDEFFMIPLSVEKLPTLKRTDIEEYALFQTSSEKRYGIVTDKYFYVNEQGNRSEIEASCIHHERSRSSDNGTVYEVLQVTNSICGQEFQLSGKERFAAQAREVLKYWGHHF
;
A
#
# COMPACT_ATOMS: atom_id res chain seq x y z
N MET A 1 -23.07 17.58 -28.27
CA MET A 1 -22.10 16.46 -28.32
C MET A 1 -21.16 16.56 -27.13
N LEU A 2 -20.40 17.66 -26.97
CA LEU A 2 -19.53 17.91 -25.82
C LEU A 2 -20.28 17.86 -24.46
N LEU A 3 -21.40 18.59 -24.34
CA LEU A 3 -22.18 18.66 -23.10
C LEU A 3 -22.60 17.28 -22.57
N ARG A 4 -22.98 16.35 -23.46
CA ARG A 4 -23.35 14.98 -23.06
C ARG A 4 -22.17 14.27 -22.39
N LYS A 5 -20.97 14.39 -22.95
CA LYS A 5 -19.76 13.73 -22.44
C LYS A 5 -19.31 14.31 -21.10
N LEU A 6 -19.42 15.63 -20.92
CA LEU A 6 -19.15 16.28 -19.63
C LEU A 6 -20.15 15.84 -18.56
N VAL A 7 -21.43 15.75 -18.94
CA VAL A 7 -22.49 15.23 -18.06
C VAL A 7 -22.21 13.77 -17.68
N SER A 8 -21.84 12.92 -18.63
CA SER A 8 -21.45 11.53 -18.34
C SER A 8 -20.26 11.44 -17.39
N GLY A 9 -19.25 12.29 -17.55
CA GLY A 9 -18.09 12.37 -16.66
C GLY A 9 -18.49 12.79 -15.24
N LEU A 10 -19.36 13.78 -15.10
CA LEU A 10 -19.86 14.22 -13.79
C LEU A 10 -20.68 13.13 -13.09
N PHE A 11 -21.65 12.52 -13.78
CA PHE A 11 -22.50 11.50 -13.18
C PHE A 11 -21.74 10.22 -12.83
N SER A 12 -20.80 9.78 -13.67
CA SER A 12 -19.98 8.61 -13.35
C SER A 12 -19.14 8.83 -12.09
N SER A 13 -18.53 10.01 -11.94
CA SER A 13 -17.79 10.39 -10.73
C SER A 13 -18.67 10.44 -9.48
N ILE A 14 -19.85 11.08 -9.57
CA ILE A 14 -20.79 11.16 -8.43
C ILE A 14 -21.28 9.78 -8.02
N ILE A 15 -21.68 8.93 -8.97
CA ILE A 15 -22.17 7.57 -8.69
C ILE A 15 -21.08 6.75 -8.01
N LEU A 16 -19.84 6.84 -8.47
CA LEU A 16 -18.72 6.13 -7.89
C LEU A 16 -18.44 6.57 -6.43
N SER A 17 -18.37 7.87 -6.20
CA SER A 17 -18.17 8.43 -4.86
C SER A 17 -19.33 8.11 -3.91
N LEU A 18 -20.58 8.15 -4.40
CA LEU A 18 -21.74 7.77 -3.61
C LEU A 18 -21.75 6.28 -3.27
N GLY A 19 -21.36 5.42 -4.22
CA GLY A 19 -21.23 3.98 -3.98
C GLY A 19 -20.21 3.66 -2.88
N LEU A 20 -19.08 4.37 -2.87
CA LEU A 20 -18.08 4.25 -1.80
C LEU A 20 -18.56 4.82 -0.47
N LEU A 21 -19.32 5.92 -0.47
CA LEU A 21 -19.93 6.46 0.75
C LEU A 21 -20.86 5.43 1.41
N LEU A 22 -21.68 4.73 0.61
CA LEU A 22 -22.54 3.67 1.12
C LEU A 22 -21.74 2.50 1.71
N MET A 23 -20.62 2.14 1.08
CA MET A 23 -19.72 1.09 1.57
C MET A 23 -18.99 1.49 2.86
N SER A 24 -18.47 2.72 2.90
CA SER A 24 -17.78 3.31 4.05
C SER A 24 -18.70 3.43 5.27
N SER A 25 -19.99 3.73 5.07
CA SER A 25 -20.99 3.77 6.14
C SER A 25 -21.17 2.42 6.85
N TRP A 26 -20.75 1.30 6.25
CA TRP A 26 -20.80 -0.03 6.88
C TRP A 26 -19.48 -0.41 7.57
N ASN A 27 -18.35 0.18 7.16
CA ASN A 27 -17.02 -0.25 7.56
C ASN A 27 -16.28 0.71 8.51
N SER A 28 -16.94 1.73 9.06
CA SER A 28 -16.33 2.73 9.95
C SER A 28 -15.08 3.42 9.35
N GLU A 29 -15.03 3.55 8.02
CA GLU A 29 -13.92 4.19 7.31
C GLU A 29 -14.02 5.73 7.35
N GLU A 30 -12.88 6.41 7.31
CA GLU A 30 -12.84 7.87 7.43
C GLU A 30 -13.46 8.61 6.23
N PRO A 31 -14.21 9.70 6.48
CA PRO A 31 -14.89 10.49 5.43
C PRO A 31 -13.93 11.17 4.43
N GLY A 32 -12.64 11.30 4.76
CA GLY A 32 -11.63 11.91 3.88
C GLY A 32 -11.37 11.15 2.57
N LEU A 33 -11.62 9.84 2.55
CA LEU A 33 -11.46 9.00 1.36
C LEU A 33 -12.46 9.35 0.24
N ILE A 34 -13.67 9.77 0.61
CA ILE A 34 -14.76 10.04 -0.35
C ILE A 34 -14.44 11.24 -1.23
N ILE A 35 -13.95 12.33 -0.61
CA ILE A 35 -13.57 13.56 -1.31
C ILE A 35 -12.41 13.25 -2.27
N THR A 36 -11.43 12.48 -1.81
CA THR A 36 -10.28 12.06 -2.60
C THR A 36 -10.72 11.28 -3.85
N VAL A 37 -11.59 10.28 -3.69
CA VAL A 37 -12.10 9.49 -4.81
C VAL A 37 -12.95 10.33 -5.78
N LEU A 38 -13.72 11.29 -5.27
CA LEU A 38 -14.45 12.23 -6.12
C LEU A 38 -13.48 13.00 -7.02
N PHE A 39 -12.42 13.59 -6.46
CA PHE A 39 -11.43 14.33 -7.25
C PHE A 39 -10.71 13.45 -8.27
N PHE A 40 -10.25 12.26 -7.88
CA PHE A 40 -9.56 11.35 -8.79
C PHE A 40 -10.47 10.86 -9.92
N SER A 41 -11.70 10.47 -9.62
CA SER A 41 -12.66 10.04 -10.65
C SER A 41 -13.00 11.19 -11.61
N LEU A 42 -13.18 12.41 -11.10
CA LEU A 42 -13.50 13.58 -11.92
C LEU A 42 -12.32 13.93 -12.82
N PHE A 43 -11.10 13.95 -12.28
CA PHE A 43 -9.90 14.19 -13.09
C PHE A 43 -9.72 13.12 -14.17
N GLY A 44 -9.81 11.83 -13.80
CA GLY A 44 -9.66 10.71 -14.72
C GLY A 44 -10.73 10.69 -15.82
N ASN A 45 -12.01 10.91 -15.47
CA ASN A 45 -13.09 10.91 -16.45
C ASN A 45 -12.97 12.06 -17.45
N TYR A 46 -12.52 13.23 -17.03
CA TYR A 46 -12.41 14.39 -17.92
C TYR A 46 -11.15 14.36 -18.78
N ILE A 47 -10.02 13.93 -18.23
CA ILE A 47 -8.75 13.87 -18.98
C ILE A 47 -8.69 12.63 -19.86
N TYR A 48 -9.25 11.52 -19.43
CA TYR A 48 -9.16 10.25 -20.15
C TYR A 48 -10.50 9.81 -20.73
N GLY A 49 -11.57 9.80 -19.92
CA GLY A 49 -12.89 9.33 -20.35
C GLY A 49 -13.49 10.13 -21.51
N VAL A 50 -13.41 11.47 -21.47
CA VAL A 50 -13.96 12.34 -22.52
C VAL A 50 -13.21 12.17 -23.86
N PRO A 51 -11.86 12.19 -23.92
CA PRO A 51 -11.16 11.88 -25.18
C PRO A 51 -11.46 10.49 -25.73
N VAL A 52 -11.49 9.45 -24.88
CA VAL A 52 -11.84 8.08 -25.31
C VAL A 52 -13.26 8.04 -25.87
N SER A 53 -14.20 8.76 -25.26
CA SER A 53 -15.56 8.88 -25.77
C SER A 53 -15.63 9.52 -27.17
N PHE A 54 -14.83 10.57 -27.42
CA PHE A 54 -14.75 11.17 -28.76
C PHE A 54 -14.14 10.21 -29.78
N LEU A 55 -13.06 9.53 -29.41
CA LEU A 55 -12.42 8.53 -30.25
C LEU A 55 -13.36 7.37 -30.59
N SER A 56 -14.11 6.88 -29.61
CA SER A 56 -15.12 5.85 -29.76
C SER A 56 -16.21 6.26 -30.77
N GLU A 57 -16.73 7.49 -30.67
CA GLU A 57 -17.71 7.99 -31.64
C GLU A 57 -17.13 8.19 -33.04
N PHE A 58 -15.88 8.63 -33.13
CA PHE A 58 -15.19 8.80 -34.41
C PHE A 58 -15.02 7.46 -35.14
N LEU A 59 -14.53 6.43 -34.42
CA LEU A 59 -14.31 5.09 -34.96
C LEU A 59 -15.61 4.34 -35.26
N THR A 60 -16.68 4.62 -34.51
CA THR A 60 -17.96 3.93 -34.69
C THR A 60 -18.93 4.63 -35.64
N LYS A 61 -18.55 5.78 -36.21
CA LYS A 61 -19.43 6.61 -37.08
C LYS A 61 -19.94 5.85 -38.32
N SER A 62 -19.16 4.92 -38.87
CA SER A 62 -19.53 4.11 -40.04
C SER A 62 -20.34 2.86 -39.71
N LEU A 63 -20.49 2.51 -38.42
CA LEU A 63 -21.07 1.24 -37.97
C LEU A 63 -22.41 1.47 -37.28
N THR A 64 -23.52 1.31 -38.00
CA THR A 64 -24.87 1.59 -37.44
C THR A 64 -25.43 0.43 -36.61
N LYS A 65 -25.21 -0.82 -37.02
CA LYS A 65 -25.75 -2.02 -36.32
C LYS A 65 -24.87 -2.53 -35.18
N SER A 66 -23.55 -2.50 -35.35
CA SER A 66 -22.57 -3.01 -34.37
C SER A 66 -22.00 -1.93 -33.45
N ARG A 67 -22.51 -0.70 -33.53
CA ARG A 67 -21.97 0.48 -32.86
C ARG A 67 -21.69 0.28 -31.37
N VAL A 68 -22.70 -0.22 -30.65
CA VAL A 68 -22.69 -0.38 -29.20
C VAL A 68 -21.61 -1.39 -28.77
N TYR A 69 -21.45 -2.47 -29.53
CA TYR A 69 -20.44 -3.51 -29.28
C TYR A 69 -19.02 -2.95 -29.44
N VAL A 70 -18.77 -2.25 -30.54
CA VAL A 70 -17.46 -1.66 -30.82
C VAL A 70 -17.14 -0.53 -29.83
N ALA A 71 -18.14 0.28 -29.46
CA ALA A 71 -17.96 1.31 -28.46
C ALA A 71 -17.56 0.71 -27.11
N GLY A 72 -18.29 -0.30 -26.61
CA GLY A 72 -17.98 -1.00 -25.37
C GLY A 72 -16.56 -1.59 -25.36
N PHE A 73 -16.15 -2.21 -26.47
CA PHE A 73 -14.79 -2.71 -26.63
C PHE A 73 -13.74 -1.58 -26.54
N ILE A 74 -13.94 -0.45 -27.22
CA ILE A 74 -13.01 0.69 -27.18
C ILE A 74 -12.86 1.22 -25.74
N TYR A 75 -13.96 1.42 -25.01
CA TYR A 75 -13.88 1.89 -23.62
C TYR A 75 -13.11 0.91 -22.74
N MET A 76 -13.37 -0.40 -22.83
CA MET A 76 -12.67 -1.40 -22.03
C MET A 76 -11.20 -1.56 -22.44
N PHE A 77 -10.89 -1.48 -23.74
CA PHE A 77 -9.52 -1.52 -24.24
C PHE A 77 -8.69 -0.36 -23.70
N PHE A 78 -9.20 0.87 -23.80
CA PHE A 78 -8.50 2.03 -23.26
C PHE A 78 -8.46 2.02 -21.73
N ALA A 79 -9.49 1.52 -21.04
CA ALA A 79 -9.44 1.35 -19.59
C ALA A 79 -8.33 0.36 -19.19
N TYR A 80 -8.24 -0.78 -19.87
CA TYR A 80 -7.18 -1.76 -19.64
C TYR A 80 -5.79 -1.16 -19.91
N LEU A 81 -5.63 -0.37 -20.97
CA LEU A 81 -4.36 0.28 -21.31
C LEU A 81 -3.84 1.21 -20.19
N THR A 82 -4.73 1.81 -19.39
CA THR A 82 -4.30 2.65 -18.26
C THR A 82 -3.53 1.88 -17.19
N MET A 83 -3.61 0.54 -17.15
CA MET A 83 -2.81 -0.26 -16.21
C MET A 83 -1.31 -0.03 -16.38
N TYR A 84 -0.85 0.29 -17.60
CA TYR A 84 0.57 0.57 -17.88
C TYR A 84 0.99 1.99 -17.46
N MET A 85 0.02 2.88 -17.19
CA MET A 85 0.30 4.27 -16.81
C MET A 85 0.10 4.53 -15.31
N ILE A 86 -0.83 3.82 -14.68
CA ILE A 86 -1.22 4.05 -13.29
C ILE A 86 -1.25 2.70 -12.57
N GLU A 87 -0.09 2.29 -12.07
CA GLU A 87 0.07 1.09 -11.26
C GLU A 87 -0.81 1.19 -9.99
N GLY A 88 -1.53 0.12 -9.66
CA GLY A 88 -2.41 0.04 -8.48
C GLY A 88 -3.85 0.54 -8.68
N PHE A 89 -4.16 1.32 -9.72
CA PHE A 89 -5.52 1.86 -9.95
C PHE A 89 -6.24 1.25 -11.18
N ALA A 90 -5.75 0.13 -11.72
CA ALA A 90 -6.33 -0.51 -12.91
C ALA A 90 -7.81 -0.91 -12.72
N PHE A 91 -8.15 -1.52 -11.58
CA PHE A 91 -9.55 -1.88 -11.26
C PHE A 91 -10.45 -0.65 -11.17
N PHE A 92 -9.96 0.42 -10.56
CA PHE A 92 -10.67 1.69 -10.46
C PHE A 92 -10.95 2.30 -11.85
N SER A 93 -9.97 2.26 -12.75
CA SER A 93 -10.11 2.73 -14.13
C SER A 93 -11.14 1.93 -14.93
N ILE A 94 -11.15 0.59 -14.77
CA ILE A 94 -12.14 -0.28 -15.40
C ILE A 94 -13.56 0.07 -14.94
N ILE A 95 -13.77 0.25 -13.62
CA ILE A 95 -15.08 0.63 -13.06
C ILE A 95 -15.51 2.00 -13.61
N CYS A 96 -14.61 2.99 -13.62
CA CYS A 96 -14.89 4.31 -14.18
C CYS A 96 -15.31 4.22 -15.65
N ALA A 97 -14.59 3.45 -16.46
CA ALA A 97 -14.89 3.29 -17.87
C ALA A 97 -16.24 2.58 -18.12
N VAL A 98 -16.60 1.59 -17.30
CA VAL A 98 -17.92 0.94 -17.35
C VAL A 98 -19.02 1.94 -17.06
N LEU A 99 -18.90 2.68 -15.94
CA LEU A 99 -19.89 3.69 -15.56
C LEU A 99 -20.03 4.78 -16.63
N PHE A 100 -18.90 5.29 -17.12
CA PHE A 100 -18.88 6.32 -18.15
C PHE A 100 -19.56 5.83 -19.43
N TYR A 101 -19.23 4.62 -19.90
CA TYR A 101 -19.84 4.01 -21.08
C TYR A 101 -21.35 3.84 -20.93
N LEU A 102 -21.81 3.28 -19.80
CA LEU A 102 -23.22 3.05 -19.53
C LEU A 102 -24.02 4.36 -19.55
N ILE A 103 -23.45 5.43 -19.01
CA ILE A 103 -24.11 6.75 -18.97
C ILE A 103 -24.07 7.43 -20.35
N ASP A 104 -22.92 7.47 -21.04
CA ASP A 104 -22.79 8.15 -22.35
C ASP A 104 -23.65 7.47 -23.43
N GLU A 105 -23.55 6.14 -23.58
CA GLU A 105 -24.39 5.43 -24.54
C GLU A 105 -25.84 5.32 -24.04
N GLY A 106 -26.08 5.25 -22.74
CA GLY A 106 -27.44 5.28 -22.17
C GLY A 106 -28.20 6.57 -22.51
N ILE A 107 -27.58 7.73 -22.30
CA ILE A 107 -28.16 9.03 -22.68
C ILE A 107 -28.44 9.07 -24.20
N LYS A 108 -27.56 8.47 -25.00
CA LYS A 108 -27.72 8.42 -26.45
C LYS A 108 -28.86 7.51 -26.89
N VAL A 109 -29.00 6.33 -26.29
CA VAL A 109 -30.14 5.42 -26.55
C VAL A 109 -31.47 6.09 -26.22
N VAL A 110 -31.55 6.83 -25.12
CA VAL A 110 -32.77 7.58 -24.73
C VAL A 110 -33.12 8.65 -25.76
N LYS A 111 -32.12 9.37 -26.26
CA LYS A 111 -32.31 10.50 -27.20
C LYS A 111 -32.62 10.05 -28.63
N ASP A 112 -31.97 8.99 -29.11
CA ASP A 112 -31.99 8.61 -30.53
C ASP A 112 -33.06 7.56 -30.87
N THR A 113 -33.74 6.97 -29.87
CA THR A 113 -34.72 5.88 -30.09
C THR A 113 -36.16 6.34 -29.80
N PRO A 114 -37.09 6.38 -30.77
CA PRO A 114 -38.43 6.95 -30.59
C PRO A 114 -39.46 6.01 -29.92
N THR A 115 -39.27 4.69 -29.92
CA THR A 115 -40.26 3.71 -29.43
C THR A 115 -39.82 2.97 -28.16
N ASP A 116 -40.73 2.79 -27.20
CA ASP A 116 -40.42 2.17 -25.89
C ASP A 116 -39.97 0.69 -26.01
N LYS A 117 -40.56 -0.07 -26.93
CA LYS A 117 -40.19 -1.48 -27.17
C LYS A 117 -38.80 -1.64 -27.78
N SER A 118 -38.35 -0.69 -28.59
CA SER A 118 -36.99 -0.69 -29.17
C SER A 118 -35.96 -0.11 -28.21
N LYS A 119 -36.35 0.81 -27.31
CA LYS A 119 -35.51 1.30 -26.19
C LYS A 119 -35.05 0.15 -25.31
N LYS A 120 -35.95 -0.72 -24.83
CA LYS A 120 -35.59 -1.88 -23.98
C LYS A 120 -34.56 -2.78 -24.64
N LEU A 121 -34.71 -3.05 -25.94
CA LEU A 121 -33.76 -3.88 -26.70
C LEU A 121 -32.39 -3.22 -26.85
N GLN A 122 -32.33 -1.89 -27.05
CA GLN A 122 -31.06 -1.16 -27.14
C GLN A 122 -30.38 -1.04 -25.77
N PHE A 123 -31.14 -0.87 -24.69
CA PHE A 123 -30.62 -0.93 -23.32
C PHE A 123 -30.02 -2.31 -23.00
N LEU A 124 -30.65 -3.41 -23.45
CA LEU A 124 -30.10 -4.75 -23.27
C LEU A 124 -28.73 -4.91 -23.94
N LYS A 125 -28.49 -4.24 -25.08
CA LYS A 125 -27.18 -4.27 -25.74
C LYS A 125 -26.08 -3.56 -24.96
N LEU A 126 -26.41 -2.64 -24.05
CA LEU A 126 -25.40 -2.01 -23.20
C LEU A 126 -24.71 -3.05 -22.29
N LEU A 127 -25.41 -4.14 -21.94
CA LEU A 127 -24.86 -5.24 -21.16
C LEU A 127 -23.74 -6.01 -21.87
N VAL A 128 -23.51 -5.75 -23.17
CA VAL A 128 -22.34 -6.31 -23.87
C VAL A 128 -21.01 -5.88 -23.25
N VAL A 129 -21.00 -4.82 -22.43
CA VAL A 129 -19.80 -4.43 -21.70
C VAL A 129 -19.37 -5.49 -20.68
N ILE A 130 -20.31 -6.27 -20.12
CA ILE A 130 -20.03 -7.28 -19.08
C ILE A 130 -18.95 -8.28 -19.48
N PRO A 131 -19.02 -9.00 -20.63
CA PRO A 131 -17.96 -9.92 -21.03
C PRO A 131 -16.61 -9.21 -21.25
N PHE A 132 -16.60 -7.98 -21.76
CA PHE A 132 -15.37 -7.21 -21.93
C PHE A 132 -14.79 -6.77 -20.58
N THR A 133 -15.64 -6.40 -19.62
CA THR A 133 -15.23 -6.10 -18.25
C THR A 133 -14.68 -7.33 -17.56
N ALA A 134 -15.32 -8.48 -17.69
CA ALA A 134 -14.83 -9.75 -17.15
C ALA A 134 -13.49 -10.13 -17.77
N LEU A 135 -13.32 -9.95 -19.09
CA LEU A 135 -12.04 -10.16 -19.78
C LEU A 135 -10.97 -9.17 -19.32
N ALA A 136 -11.30 -7.89 -19.14
CA ALA A 136 -10.37 -6.88 -18.65
C ALA A 136 -9.96 -7.16 -17.20
N ILE A 137 -10.90 -7.54 -16.33
CA ILE A 137 -10.63 -7.96 -14.95
C ILE A 137 -9.79 -9.23 -14.94
N TRP A 138 -10.10 -10.22 -15.77
CA TRP A 138 -9.30 -11.44 -15.90
C TRP A 138 -7.90 -11.12 -16.42
N GLY A 139 -7.77 -10.24 -17.41
CA GLY A 139 -6.50 -9.77 -17.94
C GLY A 139 -5.69 -8.99 -16.91
N VAL A 140 -6.34 -8.16 -16.09
CA VAL A 140 -5.69 -7.50 -14.95
C VAL A 140 -5.26 -8.55 -13.95
N ASN A 141 -6.09 -9.53 -13.58
CA ASN A 141 -5.73 -10.58 -12.65
C ASN A 141 -4.59 -11.46 -13.17
N VAL A 142 -4.61 -11.90 -14.43
CA VAL A 142 -3.57 -12.71 -15.06
C VAL A 142 -2.28 -11.92 -15.20
N GLN A 143 -2.36 -10.65 -15.61
CA GLN A 143 -1.19 -9.78 -15.69
C GLN A 143 -0.67 -9.49 -14.28
N THR A 144 -1.52 -9.18 -13.30
CA THR A 144 -1.08 -9.03 -11.92
C THR A 144 -0.50 -10.32 -11.41
N SER A 145 -1.01 -11.52 -11.77
CA SER A 145 -0.49 -12.85 -11.39
C SER A 145 0.78 -13.26 -12.14
N THR A 146 0.99 -12.79 -13.36
CA THR A 146 2.20 -13.02 -14.16
C THR A 146 3.28 -12.03 -13.75
N THR A 147 2.89 -10.78 -13.51
CA THR A 147 3.55 -9.81 -12.64
C THR A 147 3.43 -10.22 -11.17
N THR A 148 2.83 -11.35 -10.75
CA THR A 148 3.04 -11.97 -9.42
C THR A 148 3.96 -13.18 -9.56
N SER A 149 4.34 -13.52 -10.79
CA SER A 149 5.38 -14.51 -11.10
C SER A 149 6.70 -13.81 -11.49
N THR A 150 6.65 -12.51 -11.80
CA THR A 150 7.82 -11.61 -11.97
C THR A 150 7.77 -10.36 -11.07
N THR A 151 6.66 -10.18 -10.36
CA THR A 151 6.55 -9.42 -9.09
C THR A 151 5.73 -10.30 -8.14
N THR A 152 6.10 -11.59 -8.04
CA THR A 152 6.68 -11.96 -6.75
C THR A 152 7.77 -10.93 -6.60
N SER A 153 7.44 -9.86 -5.90
CA SER A 153 8.32 -9.48 -4.84
C SER A 153 8.87 -10.81 -4.31
N ASN A 154 10.17 -11.03 -4.51
CA ASN A 154 10.93 -11.25 -3.30
C ASN A 154 10.51 -10.09 -2.39
N ASP A 155 9.35 -10.19 -1.73
CA ASP A 155 9.16 -9.50 -0.50
C ASP A 155 10.14 -10.28 0.33
N GLU A 156 11.39 -9.83 0.33
CA GLU A 156 12.41 -10.39 1.16
C GLU A 156 11.88 -10.18 2.56
N GLU A 157 11.15 -11.17 3.06
CA GLU A 157 10.67 -11.21 4.42
C GLU A 157 11.85 -10.84 5.29
N THR A 158 11.68 -9.89 6.20
CA THR A 158 12.78 -9.39 7.01
C THR A 158 13.40 -10.54 7.80
N ASN A 159 12.60 -11.55 8.17
CA ASN A 159 12.98 -12.80 8.85
C ASN A 159 14.11 -12.55 9.85
N THR A 160 13.89 -11.61 10.75
CA THR A 160 14.88 -11.24 11.76
C THR A 160 14.39 -11.69 13.13
N ILE A 161 15.28 -12.37 13.87
CA ILE A 161 15.06 -12.75 15.26
C ILE A 161 15.86 -11.80 16.14
N TYR A 162 15.16 -10.98 16.91
CA TYR A 162 15.77 -10.13 17.93
C TYR A 162 15.86 -10.90 19.24
N LEU A 163 17.08 -11.07 19.73
CA LEU A 163 17.38 -11.75 20.99
C LEU A 163 17.73 -10.68 22.02
N ILE A 164 16.78 -10.37 22.91
CA ILE A 164 16.82 -9.29 23.89
C ILE A 164 17.16 -9.89 25.26
N PRO A 165 18.10 -9.34 26.05
CA PRO A 165 18.38 -9.85 27.38
C PRO A 165 17.15 -9.82 28.29
N GLU A 166 16.91 -10.92 29.03
CA GLU A 166 15.75 -11.05 29.91
C GLU A 166 15.68 -9.92 30.95
N GLY A 167 14.49 -9.32 31.09
CA GLY A 167 14.25 -8.24 32.04
C GLY A 167 14.61 -6.84 31.53
N TYR A 168 15.19 -6.71 30.34
CA TYR A 168 15.48 -5.41 29.74
C TYR A 168 14.22 -4.73 29.20
N GLU A 169 14.02 -3.45 29.54
CA GLU A 169 13.04 -2.55 28.92
C GLU A 169 13.71 -1.26 28.48
N GLY A 170 13.49 -0.83 27.24
CA GLY A 170 14.11 0.38 26.72
C GLY A 170 14.23 0.40 25.20
N SER A 171 15.12 1.27 24.70
CA SER A 171 15.43 1.34 23.28
C SER A 171 16.35 0.19 22.84
N LEU A 172 16.05 -0.40 21.69
CA LEU A 172 16.91 -1.34 20.97
C LEU A 172 17.51 -0.61 19.78
N VAL A 173 18.84 -0.62 19.66
CA VAL A 173 19.54 0.03 18.55
C VAL A 173 20.35 -1.00 17.79
N VAL A 174 20.10 -1.11 16.49
CA VAL A 174 20.88 -1.95 15.59
C VAL A 174 21.61 -1.08 14.58
N LEU A 175 22.92 -1.27 14.48
CA LEU A 175 23.79 -0.57 13.52
C LEU A 175 24.25 -1.55 12.44
N TYR A 176 23.86 -1.27 11.21
CA TYR A 176 24.20 -2.03 10.00
C TYR A 176 25.32 -1.32 9.22
N ASN A 177 26.01 -2.06 8.35
CA ASN A 177 27.14 -1.58 7.55
C ASN A 177 28.31 -1.02 8.40
N VAL A 178 28.53 -1.56 9.60
CA VAL A 178 29.66 -1.17 10.45
C VAL A 178 30.93 -1.91 9.99
N GLN A 179 31.99 -1.16 9.66
CA GLN A 179 33.25 -1.76 9.24
C GLN A 179 33.92 -2.53 10.39
N ASN A 180 34.59 -3.63 10.04
CA ASN A 180 35.28 -4.54 10.98
C ASN A 180 34.38 -5.30 11.96
N GLU A 181 33.05 -5.24 11.80
CA GLU A 181 32.12 -6.03 12.59
C GLU A 181 31.77 -7.39 11.98
N LYS A 182 31.28 -8.29 12.83
CA LYS A 182 30.85 -9.63 12.37
C LYS A 182 29.56 -9.54 11.56
N SER A 183 29.47 -10.37 10.53
CA SER A 183 28.23 -10.58 9.78
C SER A 183 27.19 -11.28 10.66
N ILE A 184 25.91 -11.00 10.42
CA ILE A 184 24.80 -11.61 11.14
C ILE A 184 24.80 -13.14 10.95
N ALA A 185 24.62 -13.88 12.04
CA ALA A 185 24.44 -15.33 12.03
C ALA A 185 23.02 -15.69 11.55
N LYS A 186 22.90 -16.82 10.85
CA LYS A 186 21.61 -17.35 10.39
C LYS A 186 21.22 -18.60 11.17
N GLU A 187 19.94 -18.69 11.52
CA GLU A 187 19.28 -19.88 12.03
C GLU A 187 18.11 -20.17 11.08
N ASP A 188 18.23 -21.25 10.29
CA ASP A 188 17.35 -21.54 9.16
C ASP A 188 17.24 -20.37 8.17
N GLU A 189 16.05 -19.79 8.04
CA GLU A 189 15.77 -18.63 7.18
C GLU A 189 15.86 -17.29 7.94
N PHE A 190 16.11 -17.32 9.25
CA PHE A 190 16.13 -16.14 10.10
C PHE A 190 17.54 -15.63 10.39
N PHE A 191 17.68 -14.30 10.41
CA PHE A 191 18.88 -13.59 10.81
C PHE A 191 18.81 -13.26 12.30
N MET A 192 19.83 -13.63 13.07
CA MET A 192 19.83 -13.44 14.51
C MET A 192 20.54 -12.16 14.93
N ILE A 193 19.83 -11.29 15.63
CA ILE A 193 20.34 -10.05 16.22
C ILE A 193 20.46 -10.24 17.75
N PRO A 194 21.62 -10.70 18.26
CA PRO A 194 21.89 -10.78 19.68
C PRO A 194 22.21 -9.40 20.26
N LEU A 195 21.25 -8.81 20.96
CA LEU A 195 21.43 -7.51 21.59
C LEU A 195 22.18 -7.65 22.92
N SER A 196 23.12 -6.74 23.17
CA SER A 196 23.81 -6.60 24.46
C SER A 196 23.41 -5.31 25.15
N VAL A 197 23.17 -5.36 26.46
CA VAL A 197 22.89 -4.17 27.26
C VAL A 197 24.19 -3.46 27.59
N GLU A 198 24.26 -2.18 27.26
CA GLU A 198 25.36 -1.28 27.58
C GLU A 198 24.86 -0.08 28.38
N LYS A 199 25.78 0.61 29.07
CA LYS A 199 25.48 1.82 29.82
C LYS A 199 26.00 3.04 29.08
N LEU A 200 25.13 4.02 28.85
CA LEU A 200 25.50 5.25 28.18
C LEU A 200 26.12 6.24 29.19
N PRO A 201 27.39 6.66 29.02
CA PRO A 201 28.04 7.55 29.98
C PRO A 201 27.34 8.90 30.16
N THR A 202 26.68 9.41 29.11
CA THR A 202 25.95 10.69 29.13
C THR A 202 24.66 10.63 29.95
N LEU A 203 24.06 9.44 30.12
CA LEU A 203 22.83 9.21 30.88
C LEU A 203 23.11 8.62 32.26
N LYS A 204 24.36 8.61 32.72
CA LYS A 204 24.75 8.04 34.01
C LYS A 204 23.93 8.65 35.15
N ARG A 205 23.40 7.80 36.05
CA ARG A 205 22.51 8.18 37.17
C ARG A 205 21.09 8.59 36.75
N THR A 206 20.68 8.28 35.53
CA THR A 206 19.27 8.32 35.13
C THR A 206 18.69 6.90 35.15
N ASP A 207 17.36 6.78 35.14
CA ASP A 207 16.64 5.52 35.02
C ASP A 207 16.64 4.95 33.60
N ILE A 208 17.29 5.63 32.65
CA ILE A 208 17.42 5.27 31.24
C ILE A 208 18.89 5.16 30.80
N GLU A 209 19.79 4.84 31.74
CA GLU A 209 21.22 4.73 31.44
C GLU A 209 21.57 3.49 30.59
N GLU A 210 20.74 2.44 30.65
CA GLU A 210 20.98 1.16 30.00
C GLU A 210 20.25 1.07 28.66
N TYR A 211 20.98 0.80 27.58
CA TYR A 211 20.42 0.60 26.24
C TYR A 211 20.87 -0.73 25.65
N ALA A 212 20.07 -1.32 24.76
CA ALA A 212 20.43 -2.54 24.06
C ALA A 212 20.98 -2.22 22.66
N LEU A 213 22.14 -2.77 22.34
CA LEU A 213 22.87 -2.48 21.11
C LEU A 213 23.27 -3.77 20.39
N PHE A 214 23.25 -3.72 19.06
CA PHE A 214 23.93 -4.69 18.21
C PHE A 214 24.58 -3.98 17.02
N GLN A 215 25.79 -4.40 16.65
CA GLN A 215 26.53 -3.86 15.52
C GLN A 215 26.89 -4.97 14.55
N THR A 216 26.75 -4.72 13.26
CA THR A 216 27.05 -5.70 12.22
C THR A 216 27.55 -5.06 10.94
N SER A 217 28.37 -5.82 10.21
CA SER A 217 28.79 -5.48 8.84
C SER A 217 27.76 -5.85 7.78
N SER A 218 26.68 -6.57 8.13
CA SER A 218 25.62 -6.92 7.20
C SER A 218 24.75 -5.71 6.84
N GLU A 219 24.19 -5.74 5.64
CA GLU A 219 23.21 -4.76 5.17
C GLU A 219 21.83 -4.98 5.82
N LYS A 220 21.09 -3.89 6.03
CA LYS A 220 19.71 -3.97 6.49
C LYS A 220 18.82 -4.53 5.39
N ARG A 221 17.97 -5.52 5.72
CA ARG A 221 16.94 -6.02 4.81
C ARG A 221 15.66 -5.22 4.91
N TYR A 222 15.00 -5.09 3.77
CA TYR A 222 13.72 -4.39 3.64
C TYR A 222 12.73 -5.32 2.96
N GLY A 223 11.51 -5.36 3.48
CA GLY A 223 10.43 -6.17 2.92
C GLY A 223 9.29 -6.34 3.92
N ILE A 224 8.52 -7.42 3.78
CA ILE A 224 7.43 -7.73 4.70
C ILE A 224 8.01 -8.03 6.09
N VAL A 225 7.52 -7.33 7.11
CA VAL A 225 7.95 -7.51 8.49
C VAL A 225 7.43 -8.85 9.02
N THR A 226 8.34 -9.82 9.13
CA THR A 226 8.09 -11.17 9.69
C THR A 226 8.95 -11.43 10.93
N ASP A 227 9.39 -10.35 11.57
CA ASP A 227 10.33 -10.39 12.67
C ASP A 227 9.75 -11.06 13.92
N LYS A 228 10.62 -11.73 14.66
CA LYS A 228 10.29 -12.38 15.93
C LYS A 228 11.17 -11.82 17.03
N TYR A 229 10.59 -11.72 18.22
CA TYR A 229 11.23 -11.10 19.38
C TYR A 229 11.25 -12.09 20.52
N PHE A 230 12.42 -12.28 21.14
CA PHE A 230 12.57 -13.18 22.28
C PHE A 230 13.39 -12.52 23.38
N TYR A 231 12.95 -12.70 24.63
CA TYR A 231 13.85 -12.56 25.77
C TYR A 231 14.77 -13.77 25.85
N VAL A 232 16.04 -13.54 26.18
CA VAL A 232 17.06 -14.57 26.35
C VAL A 232 17.64 -14.50 27.75
N ASN A 233 17.55 -15.61 28.48
CA ASN A 233 18.09 -15.70 29.83
C ASN A 233 19.60 -16.04 29.83
N GLU A 234 20.24 -16.03 30.99
CA GLU A 234 21.68 -16.34 31.12
C GLU A 234 22.07 -17.76 30.64
N GLN A 235 21.11 -18.69 30.61
CA GLN A 235 21.31 -20.06 30.12
C GLN A 235 21.04 -20.20 28.60
N GLY A 236 20.65 -19.12 27.92
CA GLY A 236 20.35 -19.10 26.49
C GLY A 236 18.93 -19.55 26.13
N ASN A 237 18.04 -19.76 27.12
CA ASN A 237 16.64 -20.10 26.85
C ASN A 237 15.89 -18.87 26.34
N ARG A 238 15.03 -19.10 25.33
CA ARG A 238 14.25 -18.05 24.65
C ARG A 238 12.81 -18.02 25.18
N SER A 239 12.29 -16.83 25.45
CA SER A 239 10.88 -16.58 25.78
C SER A 239 10.30 -15.58 24.79
N GLU A 240 9.26 -15.98 24.06
CA GLU A 240 8.67 -15.15 23.01
C GLU A 240 8.05 -13.86 23.58
N ILE A 241 8.26 -12.77 22.86
CA ILE A 241 7.70 -11.45 23.18
C ILE A 241 6.61 -11.16 22.15
N GLU A 242 5.42 -10.81 22.64
CA GLU A 242 4.32 -10.43 21.77
C GLU A 242 4.64 -9.15 20.98
N ALA A 243 4.17 -9.07 19.73
CA ALA A 243 4.35 -7.88 18.89
C ALA A 243 3.73 -6.61 19.50
N SER A 244 2.74 -6.75 20.38
CA SER A 244 2.11 -5.65 21.14
C SER A 244 3.07 -4.97 22.14
N CYS A 245 4.18 -5.64 22.47
CA CYS A 245 5.23 -5.17 23.37
C CYS A 245 6.40 -4.50 22.64
N ILE A 246 6.33 -4.38 21.31
CA ILE A 246 7.38 -3.81 20.46
C ILE A 246 6.84 -2.57 19.74
N HIS A 247 7.61 -1.50 19.76
CA HIS A 247 7.36 -0.30 18.96
C HIS A 247 8.49 -0.09 17.96
N HIS A 248 8.14 0.00 16.67
CA HIS A 248 9.08 0.37 15.62
C HIS A 248 9.07 1.88 15.44
N GLU A 249 10.21 2.51 15.70
CA GLU A 249 10.31 3.97 15.62
C GLU A 249 10.66 4.40 14.18
N ARG A 250 11.95 4.48 13.85
CA ARG A 250 12.43 4.75 12.49
C ARG A 250 13.79 4.12 12.25
N SER A 251 14.05 3.80 11.00
CA SER A 251 15.40 3.56 10.49
C SER A 251 15.86 4.74 9.65
N ARG A 252 17.15 5.05 9.70
CA ARG A 252 17.74 6.10 8.86
C ARG A 252 19.17 5.72 8.49
N SER A 253 19.57 6.13 7.29
CA SER A 253 20.96 6.07 6.85
C SER A 253 21.71 7.31 7.33
N SER A 254 22.90 7.09 7.88
CA SER A 254 23.90 8.13 8.10
C SER A 254 24.59 8.48 6.78
N ASP A 255 25.22 9.66 6.72
CA ASP A 255 25.96 10.17 5.56
C ASP A 255 27.17 9.26 5.20
N ASN A 256 27.71 8.53 6.18
CA ASN A 256 28.83 7.60 6.00
C ASN A 256 28.39 6.20 5.54
N GLY A 257 27.11 6.00 5.21
CA GLY A 257 26.56 4.73 4.70
C GLY A 257 26.14 3.71 5.78
N THR A 258 26.41 4.00 7.05
CA THR A 258 25.89 3.24 8.20
C THR A 258 24.38 3.42 8.31
N VAL A 259 23.63 2.32 8.40
CA VAL A 259 22.17 2.36 8.59
C VAL A 259 21.87 2.00 10.03
N TYR A 260 21.05 2.78 10.70
CA TYR A 260 20.60 2.45 12.05
C TYR A 260 19.10 2.16 12.08
N GLU A 261 18.72 1.23 12.94
CA GLU A 261 17.34 0.87 13.24
C GLU A 261 17.09 0.99 14.74
N VAL A 262 15.99 1.66 15.10
CA VAL A 262 15.57 1.84 16.48
C VAL A 262 14.21 1.19 16.69
N LEU A 263 14.15 0.31 17.67
CA LEU A 263 12.92 -0.24 18.22
C LEU A 263 12.84 0.08 19.72
N GLN A 264 11.67 -0.14 20.31
CA GLN A 264 11.49 -0.07 21.75
C GLN A 264 10.80 -1.36 22.22
N VAL A 265 11.23 -1.86 23.38
CA VAL A 265 10.65 -3.03 24.04
C VAL A 265 10.16 -2.66 25.43
N THR A 266 9.04 -3.24 25.83
CA THR A 266 8.50 -3.12 27.19
C THR A 266 7.88 -4.45 27.63
N ASN A 267 7.88 -4.72 28.93
CA ASN A 267 7.11 -5.81 29.54
C ASN A 267 5.96 -5.24 30.40
N SER A 268 6.11 -4.00 30.87
CA SER A 268 5.18 -3.35 31.78
C SER A 268 3.92 -2.75 31.15
N ILE A 269 3.95 -2.37 29.87
CA ILE A 269 2.82 -1.66 29.22
C ILE A 269 2.51 -2.14 27.79
N CYS A 270 2.60 -3.44 27.53
CA CYS A 270 2.25 -3.98 26.23
C CYS A 270 0.82 -3.63 25.82
N GLY A 271 0.63 -3.31 24.54
CA GLY A 271 -0.68 -2.95 24.00
C GLY A 271 -0.57 -2.09 22.74
N GLN A 272 -1.70 -1.88 22.08
CA GLN A 272 -1.76 -1.10 20.83
C GLN A 272 -1.23 0.32 20.99
N GLU A 273 -1.46 0.96 22.15
CA GLU A 273 -0.96 2.32 22.41
C GLU A 273 0.57 2.36 22.39
N PHE A 274 1.23 1.42 23.05
CA PHE A 274 2.69 1.31 23.04
C PHE A 274 3.19 0.95 21.64
N GLN A 275 2.57 -0.02 20.98
CA GLN A 275 2.95 -0.44 19.63
C GLN A 275 2.93 0.73 18.62
N LEU A 276 1.93 1.62 18.72
CA LEU A 276 1.78 2.76 17.83
C LEU A 276 2.65 3.97 18.22
N SER A 277 2.84 4.21 19.51
CA SER A 277 3.36 5.50 20.01
C SER A 277 4.68 5.41 20.77
N GLY A 278 5.07 4.21 21.19
CA GLY A 278 6.23 3.97 22.05
C GLY A 278 6.13 4.71 23.40
N LYS A 279 7.28 4.91 24.05
CA LYS A 279 7.43 5.84 25.19
C LYS A 279 8.43 6.93 24.85
N GLU A 280 8.07 8.19 25.13
CA GLU A 280 8.96 9.34 24.92
C GLU A 280 10.30 9.21 25.65
N ARG A 281 10.32 8.60 26.84
CA ARG A 281 11.57 8.36 27.58
C ARG A 281 12.52 7.42 26.84
N PHE A 282 12.00 6.41 26.14
CA PHE A 282 12.80 5.47 25.36
C PHE A 282 13.26 6.11 24.04
N ALA A 283 12.43 6.99 23.45
CA ALA A 283 12.84 7.81 22.31
C ALA A 283 13.94 8.83 22.68
N ALA A 284 13.87 9.42 23.88
CA ALA A 284 14.94 10.29 24.41
C ALA A 284 16.24 9.51 24.62
N GLN A 285 16.17 8.30 25.19
CA GLN A 285 17.30 7.39 25.31
C GLN A 285 17.94 7.08 23.95
N ALA A 286 17.13 6.65 22.97
CA ALA A 286 17.61 6.32 21.62
C ALA A 286 18.32 7.51 20.95
N ARG A 287 17.81 8.73 21.10
CA ARG A 287 18.45 9.95 20.56
C ARG A 287 19.85 10.18 21.14
N GLU A 288 20.03 10.00 22.44
CA GLU A 288 21.34 10.15 23.08
C GLU A 288 22.30 9.01 22.69
N VAL A 289 21.80 7.78 22.53
CA VAL A 289 22.59 6.65 22.02
C VAL A 289 23.09 6.95 20.60
N LEU A 290 22.19 7.36 19.69
CA LEU A 290 22.56 7.69 18.32
C LEU A 290 23.53 8.88 18.24
N LYS A 291 23.41 9.86 19.14
CA LYS A 291 24.36 10.97 19.23
C LYS A 291 25.74 10.51 19.71
N TYR A 292 25.79 9.62 20.70
CA TYR A 292 27.04 9.04 21.20
C TYR A 292 27.75 8.22 20.12
N TRP A 293 27.04 7.30 19.47
CA TRP A 293 27.60 6.44 18.44
C TRP A 293 27.82 7.15 17.10
N GLY A 294 27.06 8.19 16.79
CA GLY A 294 27.25 9.00 15.57
C GLY A 294 28.57 9.76 15.53
N HIS A 295 29.29 9.88 16.64
CA HIS A 295 30.67 10.41 16.66
C HIS A 295 31.74 9.33 16.42
N HIS A 296 31.35 8.05 16.47
CA HIS A 296 32.27 6.90 16.33
C HIS A 296 32.28 6.30 14.92
N PHE A 297 31.39 6.75 14.02
CA PHE A 297 31.27 6.30 12.63
C PHE A 297 31.23 7.48 11.68
#